data_AF-A0A059LF74-F1
#
_entry.id   AF-A0A059LF74-F1
#
_cell.length_a   1.000
_cell.length_b   1.000
_cell.length_c   1.000
_cell.angle_alpha   90.00
_cell.angle_beta   90.00
_cell.angle_gamma   90.00
#
_symmetry.space_group_name_H-M   'P 1'
#
loop_
_entity.id
_entity.type
_entity.pdbx_description
1 polymer ?
#
loop_
_entity_poly.entity_id
_entity_poly.type
_entity_poly.pdbx_seq_one_letter_code
_entity_poly.pdbx_strand_id
1 'polypeptide(L)'
;AVFDALGSIAVGSLMAAIAVFLIRSNMAFLRGQAMEPDLHGRVVLHLQADPLVTSVIDAKSEAVGDGVYRFKAEIQWSGDAVVERFLAREGRRAGLRDRVRRIALAEEAGEAQLDTSKQEALPPSHRASADALDAAMAEFGRGVIHTVGEEIDRLEGELKSLVPGLVYVDLETDKGRADKEGWAADAHAPSPRG
;
A
#
# COMPACT_ATOMS: atom_id res chain seq x y z
N ALA A 1 66.54 -12.53 -23.75
CA ALA A 1 66.04 -12.00 -22.45
C ALA A 1 65.13 -10.79 -22.64
N VAL A 2 65.57 -9.70 -23.30
CA VAL A 2 64.75 -8.47 -23.46
C VAL A 2 63.43 -8.69 -24.21
N PHE A 3 63.42 -9.49 -25.28
CA PHE A 3 62.20 -9.81 -26.04
C PHE A 3 61.17 -10.62 -25.24
N ASP A 4 61.62 -11.44 -24.28
CA ASP A 4 60.76 -12.26 -23.43
C ASP A 4 60.09 -11.41 -22.33
N ALA A 5 60.84 -10.46 -21.77
CA ALA A 5 60.31 -9.44 -20.85
C ALA A 5 59.30 -8.52 -21.54
N LEU A 6 59.54 -8.14 -22.81
CA LEU A 6 58.59 -7.31 -23.58
C LEU A 6 57.28 -8.06 -23.84
N GLY A 7 57.38 -9.36 -24.18
CA GLY A 7 56.21 -10.21 -24.43
C GLY A 7 55.31 -10.35 -23.19
N SER A 8 55.91 -10.56 -22.02
CA SER A 8 55.16 -10.69 -20.76
C SER A 8 54.49 -9.38 -20.32
N ILE A 9 55.11 -8.23 -20.53
CA ILE A 9 54.49 -6.91 -20.29
C ILE A 9 53.33 -6.66 -21.25
N ALA A 10 53.47 -7.02 -22.53
CA ALA A 10 52.42 -6.84 -23.52
C ALA A 10 51.19 -7.70 -23.20
N VAL A 11 51.40 -8.97 -22.84
CA VAL A 11 50.32 -9.88 -22.44
C VAL A 11 49.65 -9.40 -21.15
N GLY A 12 50.43 -8.97 -20.14
CA GLY A 12 49.89 -8.42 -18.90
C GLY A 12 49.04 -7.16 -19.13
N SER A 13 49.47 -6.27 -20.03
CA SER A 13 48.74 -5.06 -20.39
C SER A 13 47.44 -5.37 -21.11
N LEU A 14 47.44 -6.35 -22.01
CA LEU A 14 46.24 -6.79 -22.72
C LEU A 14 45.22 -7.41 -21.74
N MET A 15 45.69 -8.27 -20.83
CA MET A 15 44.83 -8.86 -19.79
C MET A 15 44.25 -7.80 -18.86
N ALA A 16 45.04 -6.80 -18.46
CA ALA A 16 44.57 -5.68 -17.66
C ALA A 16 43.50 -4.86 -18.39
N ALA A 17 43.68 -4.58 -19.69
CA ALA A 17 42.70 -3.87 -20.49
C ALA A 17 41.38 -4.63 -20.62
N ILE A 18 41.44 -5.94 -20.88
CA ILE A 18 40.24 -6.80 -20.98
C ILE A 18 39.53 -6.88 -19.62
N ALA A 19 40.28 -7.05 -18.52
CA ALA A 19 39.71 -7.08 -17.18
C ALA A 19 38.96 -5.76 -16.86
N VAL A 20 39.57 -4.62 -17.17
CA VAL A 20 38.95 -3.30 -16.98
C VAL A 20 37.70 -3.12 -17.87
N PHE A 21 37.74 -3.61 -19.11
CA PHE A 21 36.58 -3.60 -20.01
C PHE A 21 35.43 -4.44 -19.43
N LEU A 22 35.70 -5.66 -18.99
CA LEU A 22 34.70 -6.55 -18.40
C LEU A 22 34.11 -5.96 -17.11
N ILE A 23 34.94 -5.36 -16.25
CA ILE A 23 34.46 -4.67 -15.04
C ILE A 23 33.53 -3.50 -15.41
N ARG A 24 33.91 -2.67 -16.39
CA ARG A 24 33.07 -1.55 -16.84
C ARG A 24 31.76 -2.02 -17.47
N SER A 25 31.81 -3.05 -18.31
CA SER A 25 30.63 -3.62 -18.97
C SER A 25 29.69 -4.27 -17.96
N ASN A 26 30.23 -5.08 -17.05
CA ASN A 26 29.44 -5.70 -15.99
C ASN A 26 28.88 -4.65 -15.03
N MET A 27 29.62 -3.59 -14.67
CA MET A 27 29.10 -2.50 -13.85
C MET A 27 28.05 -1.64 -14.56
N ALA A 28 28.09 -1.54 -15.89
CA ALA A 28 27.02 -0.90 -16.65
C ALA A 28 25.75 -1.76 -16.62
N PHE A 29 25.90 -3.08 -16.74
CA PHE A 29 24.79 -4.03 -16.68
C PHE A 29 24.20 -4.16 -15.26
N LEU A 30 25.05 -4.19 -14.23
CA LEU A 30 24.66 -4.33 -12.82
C LEU A 30 24.09 -3.05 -12.21
N ARG A 31 24.26 -1.89 -12.85
CA ARG A 31 23.68 -0.62 -12.38
C ARG A 31 22.22 -0.42 -12.79
N GLY A 32 21.58 -1.43 -13.41
CA GLY A 32 20.16 -1.43 -13.75
C GLY A 32 19.78 -0.21 -14.57
N GLN A 33 19.85 -0.29 -15.90
CA GLN A 33 19.34 0.82 -16.72
C GLN A 33 17.90 1.11 -16.32
N ALA A 34 17.55 2.35 -15.97
CA ALA A 34 16.16 2.68 -15.71
C ALA A 34 15.30 2.43 -16.96
N MET A 35 13.99 2.22 -16.76
CA MET A 35 13.04 2.29 -17.87
C MET A 35 13.18 3.65 -18.56
N GLU A 36 12.91 3.70 -19.87
CA GLU A 36 12.90 4.96 -20.62
C GLU A 36 12.04 6.01 -19.90
N PRO A 37 12.50 7.28 -19.76
CA PRO A 37 11.82 8.29 -18.95
C PRO A 37 10.35 8.51 -19.35
N ASP A 38 10.04 8.46 -20.64
CA ASP A 38 8.68 8.64 -21.15
C ASP A 38 7.77 7.48 -20.74
N LEU A 39 8.27 6.24 -20.83
CA LEU A 39 7.57 5.04 -20.38
C LEU A 39 7.34 5.06 -18.86
N HIS A 40 8.37 5.41 -18.09
CA HIS A 40 8.28 5.57 -16.64
C HIS A 40 7.24 6.63 -16.27
N GLY A 41 7.29 7.79 -16.93
CA GLY A 41 6.34 8.88 -16.70
C GLY A 41 4.89 8.48 -16.99
N ARG A 42 4.63 7.70 -18.05
CA ARG A 42 3.28 7.17 -18.33
C ARG A 42 2.77 6.25 -17.23
N VAL A 43 3.61 5.38 -16.69
CA VAL A 43 3.25 4.48 -15.59
C VAL A 43 2.85 5.29 -14.35
N VAL A 44 3.68 6.27 -13.97
CA VAL A 44 3.39 7.12 -12.80
C VAL A 44 2.13 7.95 -13.02
N LEU A 45 1.96 8.54 -14.21
CA LEU A 45 0.78 9.33 -14.55
C LEU A 45 -0.51 8.49 -14.50
N HIS A 46 -0.47 7.25 -14.99
CA HIS A 46 -1.60 6.33 -14.93
C HIS A 46 -2.00 6.02 -13.48
N LEU A 47 -1.03 5.72 -12.62
CA LEU A 47 -1.28 5.50 -11.19
C LEU A 47 -1.87 6.74 -10.50
N GLN A 48 -1.35 7.93 -10.80
CA GLN A 48 -1.82 9.20 -10.23
C GLN A 48 -3.22 9.61 -10.73
N ALA A 49 -3.68 9.07 -11.87
CA ALA A 49 -5.00 9.35 -12.40
C ALA A 49 -6.11 8.50 -11.76
N ASP A 50 -5.75 7.46 -10.99
CA ASP A 50 -6.73 6.58 -10.34
C ASP A 50 -7.43 7.29 -9.16
N PRO A 51 -8.77 7.27 -9.07
CA PRO A 51 -9.51 7.99 -8.04
C PRO A 51 -9.30 7.46 -6.61
N LEU A 52 -8.76 6.25 -6.43
CA LEU A 52 -8.45 5.70 -5.11
C LEU A 52 -7.03 6.06 -4.65
N VAL A 53 -6.18 6.57 -5.55
CA VAL A 53 -4.77 6.90 -5.27
C VAL A 53 -4.66 8.39 -4.93
N THR A 54 -4.14 8.68 -3.74
CA THR A 54 -3.85 10.06 -3.29
C THR A 54 -2.48 10.51 -3.78
N SER A 55 -1.47 9.64 -3.67
CA SER A 55 -0.13 9.92 -4.16
C SER A 55 0.65 8.63 -4.46
N VAL A 56 1.68 8.78 -5.30
CA VAL A 56 2.62 7.71 -5.66
C VAL A 56 4.01 8.12 -5.16
N ILE A 57 4.63 7.29 -4.33
CA ILE A 57 5.87 7.56 -3.61
C ILE A 57 6.90 6.49 -3.98
N ASP A 58 8.19 6.87 -3.93
CA ASP A 58 9.33 5.99 -4.21
C ASP A 58 9.23 5.21 -5.53
N ALA A 59 8.58 5.81 -6.55
CA ALA A 59 8.43 5.20 -7.87
C ALA A 59 9.80 4.98 -8.52
N LYS A 60 10.15 3.73 -8.76
CA LYS A 60 11.44 3.31 -9.32
C LYS A 60 11.22 2.26 -10.40
N SER A 61 12.09 2.31 -11.41
CA SER A 61 12.09 1.34 -12.49
C SER A 61 13.50 0.86 -12.80
N GLU A 62 13.64 -0.44 -13.08
CA GLU A 62 14.91 -1.09 -13.41
C GLU A 62 14.72 -1.99 -14.64
N ALA A 63 15.65 -1.94 -15.59
CA ALA A 63 15.73 -2.88 -16.69
C ALA A 63 16.36 -4.17 -16.18
N VAL A 64 15.65 -5.28 -16.39
CA VAL A 64 16.07 -6.63 -16.03
C VAL A 64 16.63 -7.37 -17.26
N GLY A 65 16.24 -6.93 -18.45
CA GLY A 65 16.70 -7.46 -19.73
C GLY A 65 16.31 -6.56 -20.88
N ASP A 66 16.53 -7.01 -22.11
CA ASP A 66 16.19 -6.26 -23.32
C ASP A 66 14.66 -6.02 -23.41
N GLY A 67 14.25 -4.77 -23.24
CA GLY A 67 12.84 -4.37 -23.21
C GLY A 67 12.02 -4.92 -22.04
N VAL A 68 12.67 -5.52 -21.03
CA VAL A 68 12.01 -6.10 -19.84
C VAL A 68 12.33 -5.27 -18.62
N TYR A 69 11.29 -4.78 -17.96
CA TYR A 69 11.40 -3.86 -16.83
C TYR A 69 10.74 -4.40 -15.57
N ARG A 70 11.25 -3.93 -14.45
CA ARG A 70 10.66 -4.00 -13.12
C ARG A 70 10.27 -2.60 -12.67
N PHE A 71 9.09 -2.46 -12.08
CA PHE A 71 8.61 -1.23 -11.47
C PHE A 71 8.21 -1.50 -10.02
N LYS A 72 8.58 -0.59 -9.14
CA LYS A 72 8.18 -0.58 -7.73
C LYS A 72 7.68 0.80 -7.35
N ALA A 73 6.62 0.86 -6.57
CA ALA A 73 6.14 2.12 -6.00
C ALA A 73 5.36 1.88 -4.70
N GLU A 74 5.35 2.88 -3.85
CA GLU A 74 4.47 2.97 -2.69
C GLU A 74 3.24 3.82 -3.05
N ILE A 75 2.05 3.32 -2.75
CA ILE A 75 0.77 3.94 -3.06
C ILE A 75 0.14 4.44 -1.77
N GLN A 76 -0.17 5.74 -1.72
CA GLN A 76 -1.05 6.29 -0.70
C GLN A 76 -2.49 6.22 -1.17
N TRP A 77 -3.35 5.61 -0.34
CA TRP A 77 -4.75 5.39 -0.64
C TRP A 77 -5.64 6.46 0.00
N SER A 78 -6.70 6.83 -0.70
CA SER A 78 -7.80 7.59 -0.10
C SER A 78 -8.70 6.64 0.71
N GLY A 79 -8.67 6.77 2.04
CA GLY A 79 -9.47 5.92 2.93
C GLY A 79 -10.97 5.99 2.61
N ASP A 80 -11.50 7.18 2.36
CA ASP A 80 -12.91 7.38 2.01
C ASP A 80 -13.27 6.72 0.68
N ALA A 81 -12.41 6.87 -0.34
CA ALA A 81 -12.64 6.27 -1.66
C ALA A 81 -12.59 4.73 -1.60
N VAL A 82 -11.66 4.16 -0.83
CA VAL A 82 -11.56 2.71 -0.61
C VAL A 82 -12.80 2.19 0.13
N VAL A 83 -13.25 2.89 1.17
CA VAL A 83 -14.48 2.51 1.90
C VAL A 83 -15.69 2.59 0.98
N GLU A 84 -15.82 3.65 0.18
CA GLU A 84 -16.91 3.76 -0.81
C GLU A 84 -16.85 2.61 -1.81
N ARG A 85 -15.66 2.28 -2.33
CA ARG A 85 -15.43 1.14 -3.22
C ARG A 85 -15.84 -0.17 -2.56
N PHE A 86 -15.52 -0.37 -1.28
CA PHE A 86 -15.92 -1.54 -0.51
C PHE A 86 -17.45 -1.60 -0.36
N LEU A 87 -18.10 -0.50 0.00
CA LEU A 87 -19.54 -0.41 0.26
C LEU A 87 -20.39 -0.46 -1.02
N ALA A 88 -19.83 -0.05 -2.16
CA ALA A 88 -20.50 -0.08 -3.46
C ALA A 88 -20.77 -1.50 -3.96
N ARG A 89 -20.04 -2.51 -3.45
CA ARG A 89 -20.32 -3.90 -3.77
C ARG A 89 -21.63 -4.37 -3.15
N GLU A 90 -22.37 -5.13 -3.94
CA GLU A 90 -23.75 -5.51 -3.65
C GLU A 90 -23.89 -6.14 -2.26
N GLY A 91 -24.91 -5.72 -1.52
CA GLY A 91 -25.23 -6.24 -0.18
C GLY A 91 -24.33 -5.74 0.97
N ARG A 92 -23.10 -5.27 0.72
CA ARG A 92 -22.16 -4.91 1.82
C ARG A 92 -22.64 -3.72 2.63
N ARG A 93 -23.08 -2.65 1.95
CA ARG A 93 -23.59 -1.45 2.60
C ARG A 93 -24.86 -1.70 3.42
N ALA A 94 -25.80 -2.49 2.87
CA ALA A 94 -27.02 -2.86 3.59
C ALA A 94 -26.69 -3.73 4.81
N GLY A 95 -25.87 -4.77 4.63
CA GLY A 95 -25.48 -5.70 5.68
C GLY A 95 -24.74 -5.04 6.86
N LEU A 96 -23.83 -4.09 6.58
CA LEU A 96 -23.14 -3.34 7.64
C LEU A 96 -24.13 -2.48 8.44
N ARG A 97 -25.01 -1.74 7.77
CA ARG A 97 -26.03 -0.91 8.44
C ARG A 97 -26.98 -1.74 9.30
N ASP A 98 -27.45 -2.87 8.78
CA ASP A 98 -28.36 -3.76 9.50
C ASP A 98 -27.72 -4.33 10.77
N ARG A 99 -26.41 -4.61 10.73
CA ARG A 99 -25.67 -5.06 11.93
C ARG A 99 -25.52 -3.97 12.96
N VAL A 100 -25.04 -2.79 12.56
CA VAL A 100 -24.89 -1.64 13.47
C VAL A 100 -26.24 -1.31 14.12
N ARG A 101 -27.33 -1.29 13.32
CA ARG A 101 -28.68 -1.06 13.83
C ARG A 101 -29.12 -2.12 14.84
N ARG A 102 -28.86 -3.40 14.59
CA ARG A 102 -29.24 -4.48 15.53
C ARG A 102 -28.52 -4.37 16.86
N ILE A 103 -27.26 -3.93 16.86
CA ILE A 103 -26.48 -3.73 18.10
C ILE A 103 -27.06 -2.56 18.89
N ALA A 104 -27.29 -1.41 18.24
CA ALA A 104 -27.88 -0.24 18.88
C ALA A 104 -29.25 -0.54 19.51
N LEU A 105 -30.13 -1.27 18.80
CA LEU A 105 -31.43 -1.68 19.32
C LEU A 105 -31.33 -2.66 20.50
N ALA A 106 -30.29 -3.51 20.53
CA ALA A 106 -30.06 -4.43 21.65
C ALA A 106 -29.56 -3.70 22.91
N GLU A 107 -28.80 -2.61 22.75
CA GLU A 107 -28.39 -1.74 23.86
C GLU A 107 -29.58 -0.99 24.47
N GLU A 108 -30.41 -0.35 23.64
CA GLU A 108 -31.60 0.39 24.09
C GLU A 108 -32.58 -0.51 24.88
N ALA A 109 -32.77 -1.76 24.43
CA ALA A 109 -33.62 -2.73 25.13
C ALA A 109 -33.03 -3.19 26.48
N GLY A 110 -31.70 -3.23 26.60
CA GLY A 110 -31.01 -3.59 27.83
C GLY A 110 -30.99 -2.47 28.88
N GLU A 111 -30.93 -1.21 28.45
CA GLU A 111 -30.93 -0.04 29.32
C GLU A 111 -32.30 0.24 29.96
N ALA A 112 -33.40 -0.03 29.25
CA ALA A 112 -34.76 0.12 29.77
C ALA A 112 -35.05 -0.75 31.02
N GLN A 113 -34.13 -1.66 31.37
CA GLN A 113 -34.29 -2.63 32.45
C GLN A 113 -33.34 -2.40 33.65
N LEU A 114 -32.42 -1.41 33.60
CA LEU A 114 -31.45 -1.16 34.69
C LEU A 114 -31.94 -0.08 35.69
N ASP A 115 -32.28 -0.52 36.90
CA ASP A 115 -32.45 0.31 38.10
C ASP A 115 -31.09 0.86 38.60
N THR A 116 -31.03 2.17 38.87
CA THR A 116 -29.82 3.00 39.04
C THR A 116 -29.21 2.89 40.43
N SER A 117 -28.82 1.68 40.85
CA SER A 117 -28.20 1.49 42.17
C SER A 117 -27.20 0.33 42.24
N LYS A 118 -26.15 0.36 41.39
CA LYS A 118 -24.81 -0.17 41.73
C LYS A 118 -23.81 0.07 40.61
N GLN A 119 -22.72 0.73 40.98
CA GLN A 119 -21.61 1.05 40.10
C GLN A 119 -20.51 0.01 40.31
N GLU A 120 -20.51 -1.05 39.52
CA GLU A 120 -19.46 -2.07 39.50
C GLU A 120 -19.47 -2.79 38.14
N ALA A 121 -18.46 -2.51 37.31
CA ALA A 121 -18.20 -3.08 35.98
C ALA A 121 -19.33 -2.94 34.93
N LEU A 122 -18.94 -2.86 33.65
CA LEU A 122 -19.90 -2.77 32.55
C LEU A 122 -20.87 -3.98 32.61
N PRO A 123 -22.20 -3.78 32.65
CA PRO A 123 -23.14 -4.89 32.79
C PRO A 123 -22.98 -5.94 31.67
N PRO A 124 -23.29 -7.22 31.91
CA PRO A 124 -23.11 -8.29 30.91
C PRO A 124 -23.78 -8.00 29.55
N SER A 125 -24.92 -7.30 29.56
CA SER A 125 -25.64 -6.86 28.36
C SER A 125 -24.85 -5.86 27.52
N HIS A 126 -24.26 -4.84 28.15
CA HIS A 126 -23.42 -3.85 27.47
C HIS A 126 -22.11 -4.45 26.94
N ARG A 127 -21.53 -5.41 27.65
CA ARG A 127 -20.32 -6.10 27.19
C ARG A 127 -20.58 -6.93 25.93
N ALA A 128 -21.70 -7.64 25.87
CA ALA A 128 -22.08 -8.40 24.68
C ALA A 128 -22.33 -7.51 23.45
N SER A 129 -22.93 -6.33 23.63
CA SER A 129 -23.13 -5.35 22.56
C SER A 129 -21.81 -4.74 22.09
N ALA A 130 -20.91 -4.40 23.00
CA ALA A 130 -19.57 -3.93 22.68
C ALA A 130 -18.78 -5.00 21.89
N ASP A 131 -18.78 -6.26 22.35
CA ASP A 131 -18.13 -7.37 21.65
C ASP A 131 -18.72 -7.58 20.24
N ALA A 132 -20.03 -7.41 20.08
CA ALA A 132 -20.70 -7.52 18.78
C ALA A 132 -20.35 -6.36 17.83
N LEU A 133 -20.19 -5.15 18.37
CA LEU A 133 -19.73 -3.99 17.61
C LEU A 133 -18.28 -4.18 17.17
N ASP A 134 -17.41 -4.59 18.08
CA ASP A 134 -16.01 -4.90 17.78
C ASP A 134 -15.91 -5.98 16.69
N ALA A 135 -16.74 -7.02 16.75
CA ALA A 135 -16.79 -8.04 15.72
C ALA A 135 -17.23 -7.49 14.35
N ALA A 136 -18.21 -6.58 14.33
CA ALA A 136 -18.67 -5.92 13.10
C ALA A 136 -17.60 -4.99 12.51
N MET A 137 -16.93 -4.21 13.36
CA MET A 137 -15.83 -3.33 12.95
C MET A 137 -14.63 -4.13 12.44
N ALA A 138 -14.29 -5.24 13.09
CA ALA A 138 -13.21 -6.11 12.65
C ALA A 138 -13.50 -6.74 11.29
N GLU A 139 -14.74 -7.12 11.02
CA GLU A 139 -15.13 -7.65 9.71
C GLU A 139 -15.13 -6.59 8.62
N PHE A 140 -15.65 -5.40 8.92
CA PHE A 140 -15.56 -4.25 8.03
C PHE A 140 -14.10 -3.92 7.68
N GLY A 141 -13.23 -3.83 8.68
CA GLY A 141 -11.81 -3.56 8.50
C GLY A 141 -11.12 -4.62 7.63
N ARG A 142 -11.40 -5.91 7.86
CA ARG A 142 -10.90 -6.99 6.96
C ARG A 142 -11.38 -6.81 5.53
N GLY A 143 -12.64 -6.43 5.33
CA GLY A 143 -13.21 -6.19 4.02
C GLY A 143 -12.59 -5.00 3.27
N VAL A 144 -12.28 -3.93 4.00
CA VAL A 144 -11.58 -2.75 3.46
C VAL A 144 -10.15 -3.13 3.04
N ILE A 145 -9.39 -3.82 3.90
CA ILE A 145 -8.03 -4.28 3.58
C ILE A 145 -8.04 -5.20 2.34
N HIS A 146 -8.99 -6.12 2.27
CA HIS A 146 -9.15 -6.98 1.08
C HIS A 146 -9.45 -6.17 -0.18
N THR A 147 -10.25 -5.11 -0.07
CA THR A 147 -10.54 -4.23 -1.19
C THR A 147 -9.28 -3.51 -1.66
N VAL A 148 -8.42 -3.03 -0.76
CA VAL A 148 -7.11 -2.45 -1.16
C VAL A 148 -6.28 -3.48 -1.93
N GLY A 149 -6.20 -4.72 -1.46
CA GLY A 149 -5.47 -5.79 -2.15
C GLY A 149 -5.96 -6.03 -3.58
N GLU A 150 -7.28 -6.08 -3.79
CA GLU A 150 -7.86 -6.23 -5.14
C GLU A 150 -7.58 -5.02 -6.05
N GLU A 151 -7.49 -3.83 -5.47
CA GLU A 151 -7.22 -2.60 -6.22
C GLU A 151 -5.73 -2.49 -6.58
N ILE A 152 -4.83 -3.00 -5.73
CA ILE A 152 -3.42 -3.24 -6.07
C ILE A 152 -3.34 -4.18 -7.28
N ASP A 153 -3.96 -5.35 -7.21
CA ASP A 153 -3.95 -6.34 -8.29
C ASP A 153 -4.48 -5.75 -9.61
N ARG A 154 -5.55 -4.93 -9.54
CA ARG A 154 -6.07 -4.21 -10.71
C ARG A 154 -5.00 -3.30 -11.30
N LEU A 155 -4.43 -2.40 -10.49
CA LEU A 155 -3.45 -1.42 -10.95
C LEU A 155 -2.22 -2.10 -11.54
N GLU A 156 -1.71 -3.16 -10.91
CA GLU A 156 -0.60 -3.94 -11.48
C GLU A 156 -0.93 -4.53 -12.85
N GLY A 157 -2.14 -5.08 -13.01
CA GLY A 157 -2.63 -5.61 -14.28
C GLY A 157 -2.76 -4.54 -15.36
N GLU A 158 -3.26 -3.36 -14.99
CA GLU A 158 -3.36 -2.20 -15.89
C GLU A 158 -1.98 -1.72 -16.34
N LEU A 159 -1.01 -1.63 -15.43
CA LEU A 159 0.36 -1.24 -15.76
C LEU A 159 1.05 -2.22 -16.70
N LYS A 160 0.89 -3.53 -16.47
CA LYS A 160 1.39 -4.59 -17.36
C LYS A 160 0.75 -4.50 -18.75
N SER A 161 -0.51 -4.07 -18.83
CA SER A 161 -1.21 -3.88 -20.11
C SER A 161 -0.79 -2.59 -20.82
N LEU A 162 -0.53 -1.52 -20.06
CA LEU A 162 -0.09 -0.23 -20.57
C LEU A 162 1.34 -0.29 -21.13
N VAL A 163 2.21 -1.05 -20.47
CA VAL A 163 3.60 -1.26 -20.88
C VAL A 163 3.88 -2.76 -20.95
N PRO A 164 3.77 -3.40 -22.13
CA PRO A 164 3.98 -4.84 -22.26
C PRO A 164 5.36 -5.34 -21.81
N GLY A 165 6.38 -4.48 -21.84
CA GLY A 165 7.72 -4.78 -21.31
C GLY A 165 7.82 -4.75 -19.78
N LEU A 166 6.80 -4.26 -19.08
CA LEU A 166 6.76 -4.19 -17.63
C LEU A 166 6.27 -5.51 -17.05
N VAL A 167 7.19 -6.45 -16.86
CA VAL A 167 6.87 -7.82 -16.42
C VAL A 167 6.71 -7.91 -14.91
N TYR A 168 7.55 -7.19 -14.17
CA TYR A 168 7.52 -7.19 -12.70
C TYR A 168 6.98 -5.87 -12.20
N VAL A 169 5.84 -5.91 -11.53
CA VAL A 169 5.24 -4.76 -10.84
C VAL A 169 5.07 -5.16 -9.39
N ASP A 170 5.40 -4.25 -8.49
CA ASP A 170 5.31 -4.43 -7.06
C ASP A 170 4.78 -3.11 -6.48
N LEU A 171 3.48 -3.05 -6.25
CA LEU A 171 2.84 -1.89 -5.64
C LEU A 171 2.59 -2.18 -4.16
N GLU A 172 3.25 -1.40 -3.32
CA GLU A 172 3.12 -1.50 -1.88
C GLU A 172 2.24 -0.38 -1.34
N THR A 173 1.57 -0.61 -0.21
CA THR A 173 0.84 0.46 0.46
C THR A 173 1.82 1.29 1.29
N ASP A 174 1.82 2.61 1.10
CA ASP A 174 2.57 3.50 1.98
C ASP A 174 2.06 3.34 3.42
N LYS A 175 2.98 3.17 4.36
CA LYS A 175 2.66 3.01 5.79
C LYS A 175 2.13 4.30 6.41
N GLY A 176 2.16 5.40 5.64
CA GLY A 176 1.82 6.73 6.09
C GLY A 176 2.88 7.22 7.05
N ARG A 177 3.44 8.39 6.77
CA ARG A 177 4.07 9.17 7.83
C ARG A 177 2.92 9.76 8.64
N ALA A 178 2.37 8.97 9.57
CA ALA A 178 1.21 9.31 10.39
C ALA A 178 1.20 10.82 10.67
N ASP A 179 0.27 11.51 10.06
CA ASP A 179 0.03 12.93 10.20
C ASP A 179 -0.32 13.13 11.68
N LYS A 180 0.72 13.52 12.45
CA LYS A 180 0.65 13.71 13.91
C LYS A 180 -0.30 14.84 14.32
N GLU A 181 -1.02 15.45 13.38
CA GLU A 181 -1.84 16.64 13.58
C GLU A 181 -3.33 16.33 13.78
N GLY A 182 -3.82 15.13 13.41
CA GLY A 182 -5.26 14.82 13.46
C GLY A 182 -5.80 14.25 14.78
N TRP A 183 -5.04 13.37 15.46
CA TRP A 183 -5.58 12.64 16.62
C TRP A 183 -5.52 13.41 17.95
N ALA A 184 -4.69 14.45 18.03
CA ALA A 184 -4.46 15.18 19.28
C ALA A 184 -5.38 16.40 19.50
N ALA A 185 -6.13 16.83 18.48
CA ALA A 185 -6.91 18.08 18.55
C ALA A 185 -8.25 17.94 19.30
N ASP A 186 -8.85 16.74 19.33
CA ASP A 186 -10.24 16.58 19.79
C ASP A 186 -10.41 15.93 21.18
N ALA A 187 -9.31 15.61 21.87
CA ALA A 187 -9.36 14.93 23.18
C ALA A 187 -9.55 15.87 24.40
N HIS A 188 -9.86 17.16 24.21
CA HIS A 188 -10.06 18.08 25.33
C HIS A 188 -11.07 19.21 25.06
N ALA A 189 -12.33 18.86 24.81
CA ALA A 189 -13.44 19.79 25.02
C ALA A 189 -14.20 19.40 26.30
N PRO A 190 -14.04 20.11 27.43
CA PRO A 190 -14.95 19.94 28.56
C PRO A 190 -16.36 20.39 28.15
N SER A 191 -17.38 19.58 28.48
CA SER A 191 -18.78 19.94 28.25
C SER A 191 -19.12 21.25 28.96
N PRO A 192 -19.78 22.22 28.28
CA PRO A 192 -20.30 23.38 28.98
C PRO A 192 -21.49 22.92 29.83
N ARG A 193 -21.35 23.04 31.15
CA ARG A 193 -22.48 23.00 32.06
C ARG A 193 -23.39 24.18 31.75
N GLY A 194 -24.64 23.90 31.45
CA GLY A 194 -25.75 24.84 31.35
C GLY A 194 -27.04 24.06 31.53
#